data_AF-A0A975E7Q8-F1
#
_entry.id   AF-A0A975E7Q8-F1
#
_cell.length_a   1.000
_cell.length_b   1.000
_cell.length_c   1.000
_cell.angle_alpha   90.00
_cell.angle_beta   90.00
_cell.angle_gamma   90.00
#
_symmetry.space_group_name_H-M   'P 1'
#
loop_
_entity.id
_entity.type
_entity.pdbx_description
1 polymer ?
#
loop_
_entity_poly.entity_id
_entity_poly.type
_entity_poly.pdbx_seq_one_letter_code
_entity_poly.pdbx_strand_id
1 'polypeptide(L)' 'MANISWNGSPGLYTALLDGVPVCELKTKDIGGVTASWLNDRLWPPPSHMPKAAPQPTRFFPGIEDAKAAVEQALLG' A
#
# COMPACT_ATOMS: atom_id res chain seq x y z
N MET A 1 -6.82 12.96 13.63
CA MET A 1 -7.13 11.62 13.12
C MET A 1 -6.98 11.70 11.62
N ALA A 2 -5.96 11.08 11.06
CA ALA A 2 -5.76 11.14 9.62
C ALA A 2 -6.89 10.37 8.93
N ASN A 3 -7.64 11.01 8.04
CA ASN A 3 -8.78 10.37 7.39
C ASN A 3 -8.30 9.62 6.15
N ILE A 4 -8.32 8.28 6.20
CA ILE A 4 -7.90 7.43 5.08
C ILE A 4 -9.13 7.14 4.24
N SER A 5 -9.11 7.59 2.99
CA SER A 5 -10.13 7.30 1.99
C SER A 5 -9.55 6.50 0.85
N TRP A 6 -10.34 5.62 0.25
CA TRP A 6 -9.92 4.82 -0.90
C TRP A 6 -10.67 5.28 -2.14
N ASN A 7 -9.95 5.78 -3.13
CA ASN A 7 -10.51 6.12 -4.44
C ASN A 7 -9.99 5.12 -5.47
N GLY A 8 -10.84 4.54 -6.32
CA GLY A 8 -10.34 3.61 -7.32
C GLY A 8 -11.42 2.85 -8.06
N SER A 9 -10.97 2.15 -9.10
CA SER A 9 -11.76 1.24 -9.91
C SER A 9 -11.27 -0.20 -9.69
N PRO A 10 -12.04 -1.23 -10.08
CA PRO A 10 -11.58 -2.62 -9.99
C PRO A 10 -10.23 -2.78 -10.70
N GLY A 11 -9.17 -3.09 -9.94
CA GLY A 11 -7.80 -3.28 -10.45
C GLY A 11 -6.81 -2.17 -10.10
N LEU A 12 -7.28 -0.98 -9.71
CA LEU A 12 -6.43 0.12 -9.23
C LEU A 12 -7.13 0.92 -8.14
N TYR A 13 -6.58 0.88 -6.94
CA TYR A 13 -7.05 1.67 -5.80
C TYR A 13 -5.97 2.64 -5.35
N THR A 14 -6.35 3.85 -5.01
CA THR A 14 -5.47 4.88 -4.47
C THR A 14 -5.93 5.21 -3.06
N ALA A 15 -5.03 5.10 -2.10
CA ALA A 15 -5.23 5.60 -0.75
C ALA A 15 -5.00 7.10 -0.73
N LEU A 16 -5.96 7.82 -0.16
CA LEU A 16 -5.88 9.25 0.11
C LEU A 16 -5.82 9.47 1.61
N LEU A 17 -4.79 10.16 2.08
CA LEU A 17 -4.67 10.63 3.45
C LEU A 17 -5.11 12.09 3.49
N ASP A 18 -6.22 12.39 4.17
CA ASP A 18 -6.78 13.74 4.24
C ASP A 18 -7.00 14.39 2.85
N GLY A 19 -7.40 13.56 1.88
CA GLY A 19 -7.63 13.97 0.49
C GLY A 19 -6.38 14.03 -0.39
N VAL A 20 -5.19 13.73 0.14
CA VAL A 20 -3.93 13.70 -0.63
C VAL A 20 -3.60 12.25 -1.01
N PRO A 21 -3.37 11.94 -2.29
CA PRO A 21 -2.99 10.58 -2.70
C PRO A 21 -1.62 10.21 -2.13
N VAL A 22 -1.57 9.13 -1.34
CA VAL A 22 -0.35 8.69 -0.66
C VAL A 22 0.12 7.32 -1.11
N CYS A 23 -0.76 6.43 -1.57
CA CYS A 23 -0.39 5.07 -1.97
C CYS A 23 -1.27 4.57 -3.11
N GLU A 24 -0.72 3.82 -4.04
CA GLU A 24 -1.45 3.11 -5.09
C GLU A 24 -1.35 1.60 -4.90
N LEU A 25 -2.49 0.93 -5.01
CA LEU A 25 -2.66 -0.51 -5.02
C LEU A 25 -3.09 -0.95 -6.41
N LYS A 26 -2.19 -1.62 -7.12
CA LYS A 26 -2.44 -2.17 -8.45
C LYS A 26 -2.59 -3.67 -8.37
N THR A 27 -3.78 -4.17 -8.66
CA THR A 27 -4.03 -5.61 -8.80
C THR A 27 -3.32 -6.13 -10.04
N LYS A 28 -2.74 -7.32 -9.95
CA LYS A 28 -2.08 -8.00 -11.07
C LYS A 28 -2.98 -9.11 -11.61
N ASP A 29 -3.00 -9.27 -12.93
CA ASP A 29 -3.79 -10.31 -13.61
C ASP A 29 -3.40 -11.73 -13.19
N ILE A 30 -2.14 -11.92 -12.77
CA ILE A 30 -1.61 -13.20 -12.26
C ILE A 30 -2.04 -13.52 -10.82
N GLY A 31 -2.85 -12.66 -10.20
CA GLY A 31 -3.17 -12.70 -8.77
C GLY A 31 -2.22 -11.84 -7.93
N GLY A 32 -2.77 -11.32 -6.83
CA GLY A 32 -2.07 -10.42 -5.92
C GLY A 32 -2.15 -8.94 -6.28
N VAL A 33 -1.59 -8.12 -5.40
CA VAL A 33 -1.67 -6.66 -5.42
C VAL A 33 -0.31 -6.07 -5.12
N THR A 34 0.11 -5.10 -5.94
CA THR A 34 1.30 -4.31 -5.70
C THR A 34 0.91 -2.98 -5.09
N ALA A 35 1.38 -2.71 -3.88
CA ALA A 35 1.25 -1.42 -3.23
C ALA A 35 2.50 -0.56 -3.48
N SER A 36 2.32 0.70 -3.81
CA SER A 36 3.39 1.65 -4.15
C SER A 36 3.11 2.98 -3.46
N TRP A 37 4.04 3.46 -2.63
CA TRP A 37 3.89 4.79 -2.02
C TRP A 37 4.14 5.89 -3.06
N LEU A 38 3.37 6.97 -2.96
CA LEU A 38 3.46 8.16 -3.81
C LEU A 38 4.19 9.32 -3.13
N ASN A 39 4.39 9.26 -1.81
CA ASN A 39 4.89 10.34 -0.97
C ASN A 39 6.33 10.09 -0.44
N ASP A 40 7.19 9.46 -1.25
CA ASP A 40 8.56 9.06 -0.90
C ASP A 40 8.69 8.09 0.29
N ARG A 41 7.57 7.57 0.82
CA ARG A 41 7.60 6.53 1.84
C ARG A 41 8.13 5.23 1.27
N LEU A 42 8.81 4.48 2.14
CA LEU A 42 9.27 3.13 1.83
C LEU A 42 8.52 2.15 2.72
N TRP A 43 8.12 1.03 2.13
CA TRP A 43 7.60 -0.11 2.87
C TRP A 43 8.69 -0.67 3.78
N PRO A 44 8.40 -0.92 5.06
CA PRO A 44 9.34 -1.59 5.94
C PRO A 44 9.64 -3.00 5.42
N PRO A 45 10.83 -3.53 5.71
CA PRO A 45 11.20 -4.87 5.33
C PRO A 45 10.18 -5.89 5.85
N PRO A 46 9.84 -6.92 5.06
CA PRO A 46 8.97 -7.99 5.52
C PRO A 46 9.55 -8.68 6.76
N SER A 47 8.70 -9.09 7.70
CA SER A 47 9.16 -9.73 8.95
C SER A 47 9.99 -10.99 8.74
N HIS A 48 9.82 -11.68 7.61
CA HIS A 48 10.60 -12.86 7.24
C HIS A 48 11.97 -12.52 6.61
N MET A 49 12.21 -11.27 6.20
CA MET A 49 13.49 -10.77 5.70
C MET A 49 13.84 -9.40 6.32
N PRO A 50 14.16 -9.35 7.62
CA PRO A 50 14.45 -8.08 8.31
C PRO A 50 15.72 -7.38 7.81
N LYS A 51 16.59 -8.09 7.06
CA LYS A 51 17.79 -7.52 6.43
C LYS A 51 17.54 -6.89 5.06
N ALA A 52 16.32 -6.98 4.52
CA ALA A 52 15.98 -6.37 3.25
C ALA A 52 15.97 -4.83 3.39
N ALA A 53 16.42 -4.13 2.35
CA ALA A 53 16.26 -2.68 2.31
C ALA A 53 14.77 -2.32 2.16
N PRO A 54 14.30 -1.24 2.83
CA PRO A 54 12.97 -0.70 2.59
C PRO A 54 12.74 -0.45 1.09
N GLN A 55 11.58 -0.85 0.59
CA GLN A 55 11.27 -0.76 -0.84
C GLN A 55 10.17 0.26 -1.11
N PRO A 56 10.19 0.99 -2.23
CA PRO A 56 9.11 1.90 -2.59
C PRO A 56 7.80 1.15 -2.89
N THR A 57 7.91 -0.14 -3.22
CA THR A 57 6.78 -1.01 -3.53
C THR A 57 6.79 -2.28 -2.69
N ARG A 58 5.61 -2.85 -2.44
CA ARG A 58 5.44 -4.11 -1.72
C ARG A 58 4.32 -4.94 -2.34
N PHE A 59 4.57 -6.24 -2.46
CA PHE A 59 3.58 -7.18 -2.98
C PHE A 59 2.76 -7.78 -1.84
N PHE A 60 1.46 -7.94 -2.10
CA PHE A 60 0.48 -8.52 -1.19
C PHE A 60 -0.35 -9.57 -1.93
N PRO A 61 -0.80 -10.63 -1.24
CA PRO A 61 -1.58 -11.70 -1.85
C PRO A 61 -3.00 -11.26 -2.23
N GLY A 62 -3.56 -10.26 -1.56
CA GLY A 62 -4.92 -9.77 -1.79
C GLY A 62 -5.06 -8.26 -1.59
N ILE A 63 -6.16 -7.70 -2.10
CA ILE A 63 -6.45 -6.27 -1.97
C ILE A 63 -6.75 -5.88 -0.52
N GLU A 64 -7.39 -6.76 0.24
CA GLU A 64 -7.71 -6.51 1.65
C GLU A 64 -6.44 -6.45 2.51
N ASP A 65 -5.51 -7.40 2.33
CA ASP A 65 -4.20 -7.37 2.99
C ASP A 65 -3.42 -6.09 2.64
N ALA A 66 -3.44 -5.70 1.36
CA ALA A 66 -2.76 -4.49 0.90
C ALA A 66 -3.36 -3.22 1.54
N LYS A 67 -4.69 -3.12 1.59
CA LYS A 67 -5.39 -1.99 2.22
C LYS A 67 -5.08 -1.92 3.71
N ALA A 68 -5.22 -3.03 4.43
CA ALA A 68 -4.93 -3.08 5.86
C ALA A 68 -3.46 -2.70 6.16
N ALA A 69 -2.50 -3.15 5.35
CA ALA A 69 -1.11 -2.78 5.51
C ALA A 69 -0.85 -1.29 5.25
N VAL A 70 -1.52 -0.69 4.27
CA VAL A 70 -1.46 0.76 4.01
C VAL A 70 -2.03 1.54 5.20
N GLU A 71 -3.20 1.13 5.69
CA GLU A 71 -3.84 1.76 6.85
C GLU A 71 -2.96 1.69 8.09
N GLN A 72 -2.39 0.51 8.39
CA GLN A 72 -1.43 0.34 9.49
C GLN A 72 -0.20 1.21 9.32
N ALA A 73 0.36 1.32 8.11
CA ALA A 73 1.53 2.14 7.84
C ALA A 73 1.24 3.65 7.94
N LEU A 74 0.00 4.08 7.68
CA LEU A 74 -0.42 5.48 7.78
C LEU A 74 -0.85 5.89 9.20
N LEU A 75 -1.34 4.93 9.99
CA LEU A 75 -1.75 5.13 11.39
C LEU A 75 -0.61 4.95 12.40
N GLY A 76 0.48 4.28 12.01
CA GLY A 76 1.72 4.15 12.79
C GLY A 76 2.67 5.33 12.62
#